data_AF-A0A2R6KZQ9-F1
#
_entry.id   AF-A0A2R6KZQ9-F1
#
_cell.length_a   1.000
_cell.length_b   1.000
_cell.length_c   1.000
_cell.angle_alpha   90.00
_cell.angle_beta   90.00
_cell.angle_gamma   90.00
#
_symmetry.space_group_name_H-M   'P 1'
#
loop_
_entity.id
_entity.type
_entity.pdbx_description
1 polymer ?
#
loop_
_entity_poly.entity_id
_entity_poly.type
_entity_poly.pdbx_seq_one_letter_code
_entity_poly.pdbx_strand_id
1 'polypeptide(L)' 'MEKVIDDFITQGYKVKSRGERSTMMKEKNYGSGFAHLVILVLVGWWTLGIANVVYAAYKYYSADEVQIKVEGT' A
#
# COMPACT_ATOMS: atom_id res chain seq x y z
N MET A 1 9.28 -6.08 -38.31
CA MET A 1 9.52 -6.15 -36.85
C MET A 1 9.14 -4.83 -36.19
N GLU A 2 9.64 -3.69 -36.69
CA GLU A 2 9.34 -2.37 -36.10
C GLU A 2 7.85 -2.03 -36.06
N LYS A 3 7.10 -2.27 -37.15
CA LYS A 3 5.64 -2.05 -37.15
C LYS A 3 4.90 -2.77 -36.01
N VAL A 4 5.27 -4.02 -35.72
CA VAL A 4 4.66 -4.80 -34.64
C VAL A 4 5.00 -4.20 -33.28
N ILE A 5 6.25 -3.73 -33.11
CA ILE A 5 6.68 -3.07 -31.88
C ILE A 5 5.89 -1.77 -31.68
N ASP A 6 5.71 -0.97 -32.73
CA ASP A 6 4.92 0.27 -32.68
C ASP A 6 3.44 0.02 -32.36
N ASP A 7 2.85 -1.06 -32.91
CA ASP A 7 1.48 -1.47 -32.59
C ASP A 7 1.34 -1.80 -31.09
N PHE A 8 2.33 -2.49 -30.50
CA PHE A 8 2.33 -2.81 -29.07
C PHE A 8 2.59 -1.58 -28.20
N ILE A 9 3.45 -0.65 -28.63
CA ILE A 9 3.63 0.64 -27.95
C ILE A 9 2.31 1.41 -27.92
N THR A 10 1.58 1.42 -29.03
CA THR A 10 0.25 2.08 -29.13
C THR A 10 -0.77 1.43 -28.19
N GLN A 11 -0.69 0.12 -27.98
CA GLN A 11 -1.49 -0.62 -27.00
C GLN A 11 -1.05 -0.38 -25.54
N GLY A 12 0.00 0.42 -25.29
CA GLY A 12 0.45 0.77 -23.94
C GLY A 12 1.57 -0.12 -23.39
N TYR A 13 2.16 -1.00 -24.20
CA TYR A 13 3.33 -1.77 -23.81
C TYR A 13 4.60 -0.90 -23.84
N LYS A 14 5.52 -1.18 -22.92
CA LYS A 14 6.85 -0.56 -22.88
C LYS A 14 7.94 -1.56 -23.25
N VAL A 15 8.89 -1.14 -24.07
CA VAL A 15 10.09 -1.93 -24.40
C VAL A 15 10.95 -2.10 -23.14
N LYS A 16 11.29 -3.34 -22.80
CA LYS A 16 12.15 -3.68 -21.66
C LYS A 16 13.59 -3.97 -22.11
N SER A 17 13.75 -4.67 -23.22
CA SER A 17 15.05 -4.89 -23.86
C SER A 17 14.87 -5.21 -25.35
N ARG A 18 15.89 -4.91 -26.16
CA ARG A 18 15.98 -5.27 -27.58
C ARG A 18 17.20 -6.14 -27.81
N GLY A 19 17.03 -7.25 -28.51
CA GLY A 19 18.10 -8.09 -29.05
C GLY A 19 18.07 -8.10 -30.58
N GLU A 20 19.02 -8.79 -31.20
CA GLU A 20 19.17 -8.80 -32.67
C GLU A 20 17.97 -9.39 -33.42
N ARG A 21 17.22 -10.31 -32.79
CA ARG A 21 16.08 -11.00 -33.41
C ARG A 21 14.79 -10.97 -32.59
N SER A 22 14.78 -10.27 -31.45
CA SER A 22 13.62 -10.24 -30.55
C SER A 22 13.56 -8.95 -29.75
N THR A 23 12.36 -8.59 -29.28
CA THR A 23 12.13 -7.45 -28.39
C THR A 23 11.26 -7.90 -27.23
N MET A 24 11.71 -7.69 -25.99
CA MET A 24 10.91 -7.93 -24.81
C MET A 24 10.08 -6.69 -24.47
N MET A 25 8.78 -6.87 -24.28
CA MET A 25 7.84 -5.80 -23.98
C MET A 25 7.03 -6.14 -22.73
N LYS A 26 6.66 -5.13 -21.94
CA LYS A 26 5.83 -5.29 -20.75
C LYS A 26 4.67 -4.31 -20.77
N GLU A 27 3.47 -4.83 -20.56
CA GLU A 27 2.26 -4.02 -20.39
C GLU A 27 2.32 -3.23 -19.07
N LYS A 28 1.86 -1.98 -19.10
CA LYS A 28 1.65 -1.19 -17.89
C LYS A 28 0.28 -1.52 -17.28
N ASN A 29 0.24 -2.52 -16.41
CA ASN A 29 -0.99 -2.95 -15.74
C ASN A 29 -0.88 -2.77 -14.21
N TYR A 30 -1.82 -2.05 -13.61
CA TYR A 30 -1.92 -1.83 -12.16
C TYR A 30 -3.05 -2.64 -11.51
N GLY A 31 -3.82 -3.39 -12.30
CA GLY A 31 -5.07 -4.02 -11.89
C GLY A 31 -6.28 -3.09 -12.05
N SER A 32 -7.43 -3.54 -11.56
CA SER A 32 -8.67 -2.76 -11.62
C SER A 32 -8.84 -1.88 -10.39
N GLY A 33 -9.45 -0.70 -10.57
CA GLY A 33 -9.79 0.19 -9.45
C GLY A 33 -10.71 -0.50 -8.43
N PHE A 34 -11.62 -1.35 -8.88
CA PHE A 34 -12.49 -2.14 -7.99
C PHE A 34 -11.68 -3.10 -7.10
N ALA A 35 -10.68 -3.80 -7.66
CA ALA A 35 -9.82 -4.68 -6.87
C ALA A 35 -9.05 -3.91 -5.80
N HIS A 36 -8.53 -2.71 -6.13
CA HIS A 36 -7.90 -1.84 -5.13
C HIS A 36 -8.86 -1.41 -4.03
N LEU A 37 -10.10 -1.04 -4.37
CA LEU A 37 -11.12 -0.68 -3.38
C LEU A 37 -11.44 -1.84 -2.44
N VAL A 38 -11.63 -3.05 -2.97
CA VAL A 38 -11.87 -4.25 -2.15
C VAL A 38 -10.70 -4.49 -1.18
N ILE A 39 -9.46 -4.37 -1.66
CA ILE A 39 -8.28 -4.54 -0.78
C ILE A 39 -8.23 -3.46 0.31
N LEU A 40 -8.52 -2.20 -0.02
CA LEU A 40 -8.56 -1.13 0.98
C LEU A 40 -9.64 -1.33 2.04
N VAL A 41 -10.82 -1.81 1.63
CA VAL A 41 -11.96 -2.06 2.53
C VAL A 41 -11.83 -3.35 3.31
N LEU A 42 -11.13 -4.38 2.82
CA LEU A 42 -10.94 -5.62 3.58
C LEU A 42 -9.65 -5.59 4.41
N VAL A 43 -8.63 -4.88 3.94
CA VAL A 43 -7.27 -4.96 4.49
C VAL A 43 -6.73 -3.61 4.97
N GLY A 44 -7.13 -2.49 4.36
CA GLY A 44 -6.56 -1.17 4.68
C GLY A 44 -6.95 -0.64 6.06
N TRP A 45 -8.25 -0.61 6.38
CA TRP A 45 -8.77 0.03 7.60
C TRP A 45 -8.34 -0.65 8.91
N TRP A 46 -8.13 -1.98 8.93
CA TRP A 46 -7.69 -2.65 10.15
C TRP A 46 -6.26 -2.26 10.54
N THR A 47 -5.39 -1.92 9.59
CA THR A 47 -4.03 -1.44 9.91
C THR A 47 -4.08 -0.12 10.69
N LEU A 48 -5.00 0.78 10.33
CA LEU A 48 -5.26 2.01 11.08
C LEU A 48 -5.85 1.71 12.46
N GLY A 49 -6.75 0.73 12.55
CA GLY A 49 -7.29 0.25 13.82
C GLY A 49 -6.20 -0.30 14.75
N ILE A 50 -5.38 -1.22 14.26
CA ILE A 50 -4.28 -1.81 15.04
C ILE A 50 -3.26 -0.75 15.45
N ALA A 51 -2.89 0.18 14.55
CA ALA A 51 -1.98 1.28 14.90
C ALA A 51 -2.55 2.14 16.05
N ASN A 52 -3.85 2.45 16.03
CA ASN A 52 -4.51 3.18 17.11
C ASN A 52 -4.54 2.37 18.41
N VAL A 53 -4.84 1.06 18.36
CA VAL A 53 -4.84 0.19 19.55
C VAL A 53 -3.46 0.11 20.18
N VAL A 54 -2.41 -0.09 19.36
CA VAL A 54 -1.02 -0.12 19.84
C VAL A 54 -0.63 1.22 20.45
N TYR A 55 -0.99 2.33 19.81
CA TYR A 55 -0.72 3.67 20.34
C TYR A 55 -1.45 3.94 21.67
N ALA A 56 -2.73 3.57 21.75
CA ALA A 56 -3.52 3.69 22.97
C ALA A 56 -2.92 2.84 24.11
N ALA A 57 -2.52 1.60 23.82
CA ALA A 57 -1.85 0.74 24.79
C ALA A 57 -0.54 1.36 25.26
N TYR A 58 0.31 1.83 24.34
CA TYR A 58 1.56 2.52 24.69
C TYR A 58 1.30 3.71 25.62
N LYS A 59 0.36 4.58 25.28
CA LYS A 59 0.01 5.75 26.10
C LYS A 59 -0.57 5.38 27.46
N TYR A 60 -1.34 4.30 27.53
CA TYR A 60 -1.90 3.80 28.78
C TYR A 60 -0.80 3.29 29.71
N TYR A 61 0.14 2.48 29.21
CA TYR A 61 1.23 1.93 30.02
C TYR A 61 2.34 2.95 30.33
N SER A 62 2.47 4.00 29.53
CA SER A 62 3.42 5.08 29.77
C SER A 62 2.81 6.26 30.53
N ALA A 63 1.61 6.11 31.09
CA ALA A 63 0.95 7.19 31.81
C ALA A 63 1.61 7.41 33.17
N ASP A 64 1.71 8.67 33.57
CA ASP A 64 2.22 9.01 34.89
C ASP A 64 1.22 8.59 35.98
N GLU A 65 1.71 7.93 37.02
CA GLU A 65 0.91 7.60 38.20
C GLU A 65 1.11 8.66 39.28
N VAL A 66 0.02 9.19 39.82
CA VAL A 66 0.05 10.21 40.88
C VAL A 66 -0.67 9.68 42.10
N GLN A 67 0.03 9.62 43.23
CA GLN A 67 -0.55 9.24 44.51
C GLN A 67 -1.00 10.49 45.28
N ILE A 68 -2.30 10.59 45.56
CA ILE A 68 -2.87 11.69 46.35
C ILE A 68 -3.18 11.18 47.75
N LYS A 69 -2.61 11.82 48.77
CA LYS A 69 -2.91 11.54 50.17
C LYS A 69 -4.00 12.51 50.65
N VAL A 70 -5.16 11.96 51.03
CA VAL A 70 -6.25 12.75 51.59
C VAL A 70 -6.10 12.72 53.11
N GLU A 71 -5.80 13.87 53.71
CA GLU A 71 -5.81 14.03 55.17
C GLU A 71 -7.25 14.35 55.61
N GLY A 72 -7.77 13.52 56.52
CA GLY A 72 -9.10 13.72 57.09
C GLY A 72 -9.10 14.91 58.04
N THR A 73 -10.13 15.77 57.89
CA THR A 73 -10.46 16.86 58.82
C THR A 73 -10.87 16.36 60.19
#